data_AF-A0A4U0WIA8-F1
#
_entry.id   AF-A0A4U0WIA8-F1
#
_cell.length_a   1.000
_cell.length_b   1.000
_cell.length_c   1.000
_cell.angle_alpha   90.00
_cell.angle_beta   90.00
_cell.angle_gamma   90.00
#
_symmetry.space_group_name_H-M   'P 1'
#
loop_
_entity.id
_entity.type
_entity.pdbx_description
1 polymer ?
#
loop_
_entity_poly.entity_id
_entity_poly.type
_entity_poly.pdbx_seq_one_letter_code
_entity_poly.pdbx_strand_id
1 'polypeptide(L)'
;MTKAGRRSCPVLIEDVEYQVNEEFKQDTIQLADLLDLDEIESAKLYLGALEDAQELDRGPITTSVIRFHEKRQFLLECLRLTIKAATNLDDDVGSREIFAEVVKQILQIKDGRHDTASAYWRKCISAMGDIEKWLQQLAELAQKLSILGQTNSVDFVELLSYQRSSLVQQHESLGAVASYLIKGGYTSADDFRFLCTKLKLLDKHDIVLVHYIPALTCSITQFGSSEG
;
A
#
# COMPACT_ATOMS: atom_id res chain seq x y z
N MET A 1 -5.03 51.09 14.86
CA MET A 1 -5.73 50.20 15.82
C MET A 1 -5.71 48.80 15.26
N THR A 2 -5.34 47.86 16.13
CA THR A 2 -4.59 46.62 15.86
C THR A 2 -5.49 45.53 15.26
N LYS A 3 -5.07 44.93 14.14
CA LYS A 3 -5.68 43.71 13.60
C LYS A 3 -5.61 42.62 14.66
N ALA A 4 -6.75 42.10 15.07
CA ALA A 4 -6.84 40.90 15.88
C ALA A 4 -6.07 39.78 15.17
N GLY A 5 -4.97 39.34 15.77
CA GLY A 5 -4.20 38.20 15.29
C GLY A 5 -5.12 36.98 15.27
N ARG A 6 -5.28 36.36 14.10
CA ARG A 6 -5.84 35.02 14.00
C ARG A 6 -4.99 34.12 14.89
N ARG A 7 -5.55 33.67 16.02
CA ARG A 7 -4.94 32.63 16.83
C ARG A 7 -4.98 31.36 15.97
N SER A 8 -3.84 30.97 15.39
CA SER A 8 -3.70 29.61 14.90
C SER A 8 -3.71 28.70 16.13
N CYS A 9 -4.65 27.76 16.18
CA CYS A 9 -4.57 26.69 17.16
C CYS A 9 -3.31 25.87 16.83
N PRO A 10 -2.44 25.62 17.82
CA PRO A 10 -1.28 24.78 17.61
C PRO A 10 -1.71 23.35 17.28
N VAL A 11 -0.92 22.68 16.44
CA VAL A 11 -1.12 21.27 16.06
C VAL A 11 0.02 20.46 16.66
N LEU A 12 -0.33 19.36 17.34
CA LEU A 12 0.65 18.44 17.90
C LEU A 12 1.02 17.39 16.85
N ILE A 13 2.30 17.35 16.47
CA ILE A 13 2.84 16.40 15.50
C ILE A 13 4.07 15.75 16.12
N GLU A 14 4.05 14.43 16.32
CA GLU A 14 5.16 13.67 16.94
C GLU A 14 5.64 14.28 18.26
N ASP A 15 4.68 14.63 19.13
CA ASP A 15 4.92 15.26 20.44
C ASP A 15 5.57 16.66 20.38
N VAL A 16 5.65 17.26 19.19
CA VAL A 16 6.11 18.64 18.98
C VAL A 16 4.92 19.52 18.61
N GLU A 17 4.80 20.66 19.29
CA GLU A 17 3.72 21.63 19.08
C GLU A 17 4.10 22.64 17.99
N TYR A 18 3.39 22.62 16.86
CA TYR A 18 3.63 23.50 15.72
C TYR A 18 2.58 24.61 15.64
N GLN A 19 3.04 25.84 15.40
CA GLN A 19 2.16 26.91 14.90
C GLN A 19 2.10 26.84 13.38
N VAL A 20 0.95 26.43 12.85
CA VAL A 20 0.73 26.29 11.41
C VAL A 20 0.03 27.52 10.84
N ASN A 21 0.46 27.95 9.64
CA ASN A 21 -0.20 29.02 8.90
C ASN A 21 -1.42 28.48 8.12
N GLU A 22 -2.20 29.36 7.47
CA GLU A 22 -3.40 28.94 6.74
C GLU A 22 -3.09 28.15 5.45
N GLU A 23 -1.95 28.44 4.80
CA GLU A 23 -1.49 27.72 3.61
C GLU A 23 -1.19 26.25 3.95
N PHE A 24 -0.43 26.00 5.01
CA PHE A 24 -0.15 24.66 5.52
C PHE A 24 -1.43 23.88 5.82
N LYS A 25 -2.44 24.53 6.44
CA LYS A 25 -3.73 23.87 6.70
C LYS A 25 -4.44 23.49 5.41
N GLN A 26 -4.46 24.39 4.42
CA GLN A 26 -5.10 24.11 3.13
C GLN A 26 -4.40 22.97 2.39
N ASP A 27 -3.07 22.99 2.35
CA ASP A 27 -2.28 21.96 1.68
C ASP A 27 -2.40 20.59 2.36
N THR A 28 -2.44 20.56 3.69
CA THR A 28 -2.60 19.30 4.45
C THR A 28 -4.00 18.73 4.34
N ILE A 29 -5.05 19.56 4.27
CA ILE A 29 -6.41 19.13 3.94
C ILE A 29 -6.45 18.57 2.51
N GLN A 30 -5.84 19.27 1.55
CA GLN A 30 -5.76 18.78 0.18
C GLN A 30 -5.02 17.44 0.09
N LEU A 31 -3.94 17.27 0.84
CA LEU A 31 -3.18 16.03 0.88
C LEU A 31 -3.98 14.89 1.53
N ALA A 32 -4.72 15.18 2.61
CA ALA A 32 -5.63 14.24 3.26
C ALA A 32 -6.69 13.74 2.28
N ASP A 33 -7.32 14.65 1.54
CA ASP A 33 -8.31 14.31 0.50
C ASP A 33 -7.69 13.48 -0.65
N LEU A 34 -6.44 13.78 -1.04
CA LEU A 34 -5.74 13.06 -2.11
C LEU A 34 -5.34 11.64 -1.72
N LEU A 35 -4.97 11.42 -0.46
CA LEU A 35 -4.42 10.15 0.03
C LEU A 35 -5.38 9.33 0.89
N ASP A 36 -6.57 9.85 1.17
CA ASP A 36 -7.55 9.28 2.11
C ASP A 36 -6.93 8.99 3.48
N LEU A 37 -6.24 10.00 4.02
CA LEU A 37 -5.54 9.96 5.31
C LEU A 37 -6.17 10.95 6.29
N ASP A 38 -5.92 10.76 7.58
CA ASP A 38 -6.23 11.80 8.56
C ASP A 38 -5.32 13.03 8.37
N GLU A 39 -5.81 14.19 8.79
CA GLU A 39 -5.14 15.47 8.59
C GLU A 39 -3.81 15.56 9.37
N ILE A 40 -3.65 14.82 10.47
CA ILE A 40 -2.42 14.83 11.27
C ILE A 40 -1.33 13.99 10.59
N GLU A 41 -1.65 12.80 10.09
CA GLU A 41 -0.72 12.00 9.28
C GLU A 41 -0.37 12.72 7.97
N SER A 42 -1.33 13.42 7.35
CA SER A 42 -1.07 14.27 6.19
C SER A 42 -0.13 15.42 6.54
N ALA A 43 -0.31 16.06 7.70
CA ALA A 43 0.60 17.10 8.18
C ALA A 43 2.03 16.58 8.43
N LYS A 44 2.20 15.36 8.95
CA LYS A 44 3.51 14.70 9.08
C LYS A 44 4.18 14.49 7.73
N LEU A 45 3.44 13.92 6.78
CA LEU A 45 3.94 13.66 5.42
C LEU A 45 4.31 14.97 4.71
N TYR A 46 3.51 16.02 4.89
CA TYR A 46 3.77 17.34 4.35
C TYR A 46 5.04 17.95 4.94
N LEU A 47 5.17 17.99 6.27
CA LEU A 47 6.36 18.53 6.93
C LEU A 47 7.64 17.84 6.48
N GLY A 48 7.64 16.51 6.47
CA GLY A 48 8.80 15.76 6.04
C GLY A 48 9.14 15.97 4.56
N ALA A 49 8.18 16.39 3.72
CA ALA A 49 8.37 16.59 2.30
C ALA A 49 8.93 17.99 1.96
N LEU A 50 8.94 18.93 2.90
CA LEU A 50 9.40 20.30 2.65
C LEU A 50 10.89 20.37 2.30
N GLU A 51 11.71 19.52 2.91
CA GLU A 51 13.15 19.41 2.61
C GLU A 51 13.36 18.78 1.22
N ASP A 52 12.74 17.61 0.99
CA ASP A 52 12.85 16.85 -0.26
C ASP A 52 12.24 17.58 -1.47
N ALA A 53 11.27 18.47 -1.26
CA ALA A 53 10.62 19.23 -2.33
C ALA A 53 11.59 20.14 -3.09
N GLN A 54 12.57 20.71 -2.38
CA GLN A 54 13.62 21.52 -3.00
C GLN A 54 14.57 20.65 -3.84
N GLU A 55 14.88 19.44 -3.38
CA GLU A 55 15.78 18.52 -4.08
C GLU A 55 15.14 17.93 -5.34
N LEU A 56 13.83 17.65 -5.29
CA LEU A 56 13.07 17.05 -6.39
C LEU A 56 12.58 18.07 -7.43
N ASP A 57 12.74 19.36 -7.19
CA ASP A 57 12.18 20.46 -8.00
C ASP A 57 10.65 20.30 -8.20
N ARG A 58 9.95 19.90 -7.13
CA ARG A 58 8.50 19.68 -7.12
C ARG A 58 7.84 20.36 -5.94
N GLY A 59 6.56 20.72 -6.08
CA GLY A 59 5.77 21.29 -5.00
C GLY A 59 5.60 20.32 -3.82
N PRO A 60 5.49 20.81 -2.57
CA PRO A 60 5.40 19.97 -1.37
C PRO A 60 4.32 18.88 -1.43
N ILE A 61 3.13 19.19 -1.98
CA ILE A 61 2.04 18.21 -2.11
C ILE A 61 2.45 17.03 -3.01
N THR A 62 3.01 17.30 -4.19
CA THR A 62 3.50 16.28 -5.12
C THR A 62 4.58 15.42 -4.45
N THR A 63 5.53 16.06 -3.76
CA THR A 63 6.59 15.35 -3.03
C THR A 63 6.03 14.47 -1.91
N SER A 64 5.06 14.95 -1.13
CA SER A 64 4.41 14.14 -0.09
C SER A 64 3.74 12.89 -0.65
N VAL A 65 3.01 13.02 -1.76
CA VAL A 65 2.37 11.88 -2.43
C VAL A 65 3.42 10.87 -2.92
N ILE A 66 4.50 11.34 -3.57
CA ILE A 66 5.60 10.49 -4.02
C ILE A 66 6.18 9.70 -2.84
N ARG A 67 6.58 10.39 -1.76
CA ARG A 67 7.18 9.75 -0.58
C ARG A 67 6.25 8.75 0.08
N PHE A 68 4.95 9.07 0.17
CA PHE A 68 3.95 8.16 0.72
C PHE A 68 3.90 6.84 -0.06
N HIS A 69 3.83 6.94 -1.40
CA HIS A 69 3.77 5.78 -2.27
C HIS A 69 5.09 4.99 -2.31
N GLU A 70 6.24 5.67 -2.32
CA GLU A 70 7.57 5.04 -2.27
C GLU A 70 7.79 4.28 -0.97
N LYS A 71 7.45 4.87 0.18
CA LYS A 71 7.57 4.21 1.49
C LYS A 71 6.75 2.93 1.55
N ARG A 72 5.52 2.96 1.02
CA ARG A 72 4.65 1.77 0.95
C ARG A 72 5.23 0.71 0.02
N GLN A 73 5.67 1.10 -1.17
CA GLN A 73 6.26 0.17 -2.13
C GLN A 73 7.54 -0.46 -1.59
N PHE A 74 8.43 0.34 -0.98
CA PHE A 74 9.66 -0.13 -0.38
C PHE A 74 9.38 -1.18 0.72
N LEU A 75 8.43 -0.91 1.60
CA LEU A 75 8.03 -1.86 2.64
C LEU A 75 7.50 -3.17 2.04
N LEU A 76 6.65 -3.10 1.01
CA LEU A 76 6.11 -4.29 0.33
C LEU A 76 7.21 -5.10 -0.35
N GLU A 77 8.20 -4.44 -0.96
CA GLU A 77 9.34 -5.12 -1.57
C GLU A 77 10.25 -5.78 -0.54
N CYS A 78 10.51 -5.13 0.59
CA CYS A 78 11.21 -5.76 1.72
C CYS A 78 10.47 -7.03 2.17
N LEU A 79 9.16 -6.94 2.40
CA LEU A 79 8.34 -8.10 2.78
C LEU A 79 8.41 -9.21 1.72
N ARG A 80 8.25 -8.86 0.44
CA ARG A 80 8.29 -9.81 -0.68
C ARG A 80 9.62 -10.55 -0.74
N LEU A 81 10.74 -9.83 -0.61
CA LEU A 81 12.08 -10.42 -0.65
C LEU A 81 12.34 -11.31 0.57
N THR A 82 11.97 -10.87 1.78
CA THR A 82 12.10 -11.65 3.01
C THR A 82 11.33 -12.97 2.93
N ILE A 83 10.05 -12.93 2.50
CA ILE A 83 9.22 -14.15 2.42
C ILE A 83 9.69 -15.05 1.27
N LYS A 84 10.13 -14.48 0.14
CA LYS A 84 10.74 -15.25 -0.95
C LYS A 84 11.97 -16.02 -0.46
N ALA A 85 12.90 -15.36 0.20
CA ALA A 85 14.12 -15.99 0.71
C ALA A 85 13.83 -17.08 1.76
N ALA A 86 12.76 -16.93 2.54
CA ALA A 86 12.32 -17.96 3.49
C ALA A 86 11.70 -19.20 2.83
N THR A 87 11.21 -19.08 1.59
CA THR A 87 10.41 -20.13 0.91
C THR A 87 11.08 -20.70 -0.34
N ASN A 88 12.19 -20.11 -0.79
CA ASN A 88 12.95 -20.59 -1.93
C ASN A 88 13.78 -21.82 -1.55
N LEU A 89 13.54 -22.95 -2.21
CA LEU A 89 14.22 -24.21 -1.91
C LEU A 89 15.65 -24.27 -2.46
N ASP A 90 15.97 -23.41 -3.43
CA ASP A 90 17.29 -23.33 -4.06
C ASP A 90 18.32 -22.55 -3.23
N ASP A 91 17.86 -21.81 -2.20
CA ASP A 91 18.73 -21.01 -1.34
C ASP A 91 19.43 -21.88 -0.27
N ASP A 92 20.58 -21.42 0.21
CA ASP A 92 21.32 -22.05 1.31
C ASP A 92 20.44 -22.23 2.56
N VAL A 93 20.52 -23.42 3.18
CA VAL A 93 19.65 -23.81 4.30
C VAL A 93 19.80 -22.85 5.48
N GLY A 94 21.03 -22.46 5.83
CA GLY A 94 21.27 -21.55 6.95
C GLY A 94 20.68 -20.16 6.70
N SER A 95 20.84 -19.64 5.48
CA SER A 95 20.24 -18.37 5.06
C SER A 95 18.70 -18.43 5.09
N ARG A 96 18.12 -19.50 4.57
CA ARG A 96 16.66 -19.72 4.56
C ARG A 96 16.07 -19.78 5.97
N GLU A 97 16.74 -20.44 6.91
CA GLU A 97 16.31 -20.54 8.31
C GLU A 97 16.27 -19.17 9.00
N ILE A 98 17.25 -18.31 8.75
CA ILE A 98 17.29 -16.93 9.28
C ILE A 98 16.06 -16.15 8.78
N PHE A 99 15.79 -16.17 7.47
CA PHE A 99 14.63 -15.48 6.92
C PHE A 99 13.31 -16.10 7.39
N ALA A 100 13.24 -17.42 7.55
CA ALA A 100 12.05 -18.09 8.08
C ALA A 100 11.72 -17.63 9.51
N GLU A 101 12.73 -17.40 10.35
CA GLU A 101 12.52 -16.86 11.70
C GLU A 101 12.00 -15.43 11.67
N VAL A 102 12.52 -14.58 10.78
CA VAL A 102 12.00 -13.22 10.56
C VAL A 102 10.54 -13.27 10.07
N VAL A 103 10.21 -14.18 9.16
CA VAL A 103 8.83 -14.37 8.67
C VAL A 103 7.90 -14.77 9.81
N LYS A 104 8.30 -15.70 10.69
CA LYS A 104 7.48 -16.06 11.87
C LYS A 104 7.21 -14.88 12.78
N GLN A 105 8.19 -13.99 12.98
CA GLN A 105 8.01 -12.77 13.76
C GLN A 105 7.01 -11.81 13.10
N ILE A 106 7.13 -11.58 11.79
CA ILE A 106 6.18 -10.76 11.00
C ILE A 106 4.77 -11.33 11.09
N LEU A 107 4.62 -12.65 10.92
CA LEU A 107 3.35 -13.36 10.98
C LEU A 107 2.86 -13.59 12.43
N GLN A 108 3.63 -13.18 13.43
CA GLN A 108 3.36 -13.34 14.86
C GLN A 108 3.00 -14.78 15.25
N ILE A 109 3.63 -15.77 14.62
CA ILE A 109 3.40 -17.18 14.90
C ILE A 109 3.99 -17.49 16.28
N LYS A 110 3.12 -17.73 17.27
CA LYS A 110 3.49 -18.16 18.62
C LYS A 110 3.12 -19.63 18.80
N ASP A 111 4.02 -20.40 19.40
CA ASP A 111 3.76 -21.80 19.81
C ASP A 111 3.24 -22.72 18.69
N GLY A 112 3.63 -22.46 17.43
CA GLY A 112 3.22 -23.26 16.27
C GLY A 112 1.78 -23.03 15.79
N ARG A 113 1.07 -22.01 16.30
CA ARG A 113 -0.29 -21.69 15.83
C ARG A 113 -0.25 -20.90 14.53
N HIS A 114 -0.70 -21.52 13.44
CA HIS A 114 -0.75 -20.91 12.10
C HIS A 114 -1.97 -20.00 11.85
N ASP A 115 -2.88 -19.86 12.83
CA ASP A 115 -4.07 -18.99 12.73
C ASP A 115 -3.70 -17.54 12.37
N THR A 116 -2.60 -17.02 12.93
CA THR A 116 -2.10 -15.66 12.66
C THR A 116 -1.52 -15.52 11.26
N ALA A 117 -0.94 -16.59 10.71
CA ALA A 117 -0.39 -16.64 9.37
C ALA A 117 -1.50 -16.57 8.31
N SER A 118 -2.57 -17.35 8.52
CA SER A 118 -3.78 -17.30 7.70
C SER A 118 -4.44 -15.91 7.74
N ALA A 119 -4.56 -15.31 8.93
CA ALA A 119 -5.08 -13.95 9.07
C ALA A 119 -4.22 -12.90 8.33
N TYR A 120 -2.90 -13.02 8.40
CA TYR A 120 -1.99 -12.13 7.67
C TYR A 120 -2.14 -12.30 6.15
N TRP A 121 -2.25 -13.53 5.66
CA TRP A 121 -2.49 -13.78 4.24
C TRP A 121 -3.83 -13.18 3.77
N ARG A 122 -4.91 -13.32 4.55
CA ARG A 122 -6.20 -12.67 4.25
C ARG A 122 -6.10 -11.15 4.25
N LYS A 123 -5.25 -10.58 5.12
CA LYS A 123 -4.92 -9.16 5.13
C LYS A 123 -4.25 -8.73 3.83
N CYS A 124 -3.32 -9.52 3.27
CA CYS A 124 -2.72 -9.23 1.96
C CYS A 124 -3.77 -9.17 0.84
N ILE A 125 -4.66 -10.18 0.78
CA ILE A 125 -5.74 -10.21 -0.23
C ILE A 125 -6.73 -9.05 -0.04
N SER A 126 -7.04 -8.70 1.21
CA SER A 126 -7.94 -7.57 1.48
C SER A 126 -7.30 -6.24 1.08
N ALA A 127 -6.00 -6.07 1.33
CA ALA A 127 -5.24 -4.88 0.93
C ALA A 127 -5.14 -4.72 -0.60
N MET A 128 -5.06 -5.83 -1.36
CA MET A 128 -5.18 -5.78 -2.83
C MET A 128 -6.53 -5.20 -3.25
N GLY A 129 -7.63 -5.66 -2.64
CA GLY A 129 -8.96 -5.11 -2.87
C GLY A 129 -9.13 -3.64 -2.45
N ASP A 130 -8.40 -3.16 -1.45
CA ASP A 130 -8.40 -1.75 -1.09
C ASP A 130 -7.62 -0.90 -2.12
N ILE A 131 -6.54 -1.42 -2.69
CA ILE A 131 -5.84 -0.79 -3.82
C ILE A 131 -6.74 -0.71 -5.06
N GLU A 132 -7.52 -1.75 -5.36
CA GLU A 132 -8.49 -1.74 -6.47
C GLU A 132 -9.52 -0.61 -6.32
N LYS A 133 -10.05 -0.42 -5.11
CA LYS A 133 -10.96 0.71 -4.81
C LYS A 133 -10.27 2.05 -5.02
N TRP A 134 -9.03 2.18 -4.58
CA TRP A 134 -8.25 3.42 -4.75
C TRP A 134 -8.00 3.72 -6.23
N LEU A 135 -7.61 2.71 -7.02
CA LEU A 135 -7.48 2.84 -8.48
C LEU A 135 -8.78 3.30 -9.14
N GLN A 136 -9.92 2.79 -8.69
CA GLN A 136 -11.22 3.25 -9.16
C GLN A 136 -11.49 4.72 -8.78
N GLN A 137 -11.23 5.12 -7.54
CA GLN A 137 -11.40 6.50 -7.09
C GLN A 137 -10.51 7.48 -7.90
N LEU A 138 -9.27 7.10 -8.18
CA LEU A 138 -8.38 7.89 -9.03
C LEU A 138 -8.91 8.01 -10.47
N ALA A 139 -9.47 6.95 -11.03
CA ALA A 139 -10.09 6.98 -12.35
C ALA A 139 -11.33 7.91 -12.38
N GLU A 140 -12.17 7.85 -11.35
CA GLU A 140 -13.33 8.74 -11.20
C GLU A 140 -12.91 10.21 -11.03
N LEU A 141 -11.86 10.48 -10.25
CA LEU A 141 -11.29 11.82 -10.09
C LEU A 141 -10.75 12.36 -11.43
N ALA A 142 -9.99 11.56 -12.17
CA ALA A 142 -9.48 11.93 -13.48
C ALA A 142 -10.61 12.27 -14.47
N GLN A 143 -11.69 11.49 -14.47
CA GLN A 143 -12.87 11.74 -15.30
C GLN A 143 -13.59 13.04 -14.92
N LYS A 144 -13.83 13.27 -13.62
CA LYS A 144 -14.46 14.51 -13.13
C LYS A 144 -13.69 15.75 -13.59
N LEU A 145 -12.36 15.73 -13.48
CA LEU A 145 -11.51 16.86 -13.87
C LEU A 145 -11.47 17.07 -15.39
N SER A 146 -11.52 15.99 -16.17
CA SER A 146 -11.68 16.06 -17.63
C SER A 146 -12.98 16.75 -18.03
N ILE A 147 -14.10 16.43 -17.36
CA ILE A 147 -15.40 17.05 -17.64
C ILE A 147 -15.41 18.53 -17.25
N LEU A 148 -14.77 18.91 -16.15
CA LEU A 148 -14.72 20.30 -15.66
C LEU A 148 -13.77 21.21 -16.46
N GLY A 149 -13.05 20.68 -17.45
CA GLY A 149 -12.05 21.44 -18.21
C GLY A 149 -10.87 21.91 -17.36
N GLN A 150 -10.69 21.33 -16.18
CA GLN A 150 -9.62 21.64 -15.23
C GLN A 150 -8.35 20.79 -15.47
N THR A 151 -8.25 20.13 -16.63
CA THR A 151 -7.07 19.35 -17.08
C THR A 151 -5.82 20.19 -17.35
N ASN A 152 -5.78 21.44 -16.88
CA ASN A 152 -4.82 22.45 -17.33
C ASN A 152 -3.55 22.55 -16.46
N SER A 153 -3.43 21.79 -15.37
CA SER A 153 -2.14 21.65 -14.66
C SER A 153 -1.49 20.32 -15.06
N VAL A 154 -0.47 20.40 -15.91
CA VAL A 154 0.37 19.26 -16.32
C VAL A 154 0.85 18.47 -15.10
N ASP A 155 1.20 19.17 -14.03
CA ASP A 155 1.67 18.59 -12.76
C ASP A 155 0.63 17.67 -12.10
N PHE A 156 -0.67 17.99 -12.20
CA PHE A 156 -1.71 17.19 -11.57
C PHE A 156 -1.99 15.90 -12.36
N VAL A 157 -1.94 15.97 -13.69
CA VAL A 157 -2.07 14.79 -14.56
C VAL A 157 -0.89 13.84 -14.36
N GLU A 158 0.32 14.39 -14.25
CA GLU A 158 1.53 13.63 -13.91
C GLU A 158 1.38 12.94 -12.55
N LEU A 159 0.90 13.67 -11.53
CA LEU A 159 0.68 13.12 -10.19
C LEU A 159 -0.33 11.96 -10.17
N LEU A 160 -1.47 12.09 -10.84
CA LEU A 160 -2.45 11.00 -10.94
C LEU A 160 -1.88 9.77 -11.65
N SER A 161 -1.10 10.00 -12.71
CA SER A 161 -0.46 8.92 -13.47
C SER A 161 0.58 8.17 -12.61
N TYR A 162 1.36 8.92 -11.83
CA TYR A 162 2.31 8.37 -10.87
C TYR A 162 1.61 7.52 -9.81
N GLN A 163 0.56 8.06 -9.15
CA GLN A 163 -0.19 7.32 -8.13
C GLN A 163 -0.76 6.02 -8.68
N ARG A 164 -1.37 6.06 -9.87
CA ARG A 164 -1.89 4.87 -10.55
C ARG A 164 -0.80 3.81 -10.77
N SER A 165 0.35 4.23 -11.30
CA SER A 165 1.48 3.31 -11.55
C SER A 165 1.99 2.68 -10.25
N SER A 166 2.20 3.50 -9.21
CA SER A 166 2.65 3.01 -7.90
C SER A 166 1.65 2.03 -7.29
N LEU A 167 0.35 2.31 -7.34
CA LEU A 167 -0.68 1.43 -6.81
C LEU A 167 -0.72 0.07 -7.53
N VAL A 168 -0.58 0.07 -8.86
CA VAL A 168 -0.48 -1.19 -9.64
C VAL A 168 0.73 -2.00 -9.19
N GLN A 169 1.87 -1.35 -8.95
CA GLN A 169 3.09 -2.00 -8.46
C GLN A 169 2.91 -2.56 -7.03
N GLN A 170 2.29 -1.79 -6.14
CA GLN A 170 1.98 -2.25 -4.77
C GLN A 170 1.04 -3.47 -4.77
N HIS A 171 0.05 -3.47 -5.67
CA HIS A 171 -0.85 -4.60 -5.86
C HIS A 171 -0.11 -5.84 -6.38
N GLU A 172 0.84 -5.67 -7.32
CA GLU A 172 1.70 -6.75 -7.79
C GLU A 172 2.54 -7.34 -6.65
N SER A 173 3.19 -6.47 -5.85
CA SER A 173 4.01 -6.89 -4.71
C SER A 173 3.19 -7.65 -3.67
N LEU A 174 1.96 -7.22 -3.38
CA LEU A 174 1.04 -7.94 -2.49
C LEU A 174 0.62 -9.31 -3.06
N GLY A 175 0.33 -9.39 -4.36
CA GLY A 175 0.03 -10.66 -5.03
C GLY A 175 1.19 -11.65 -4.95
N ALA A 176 2.42 -11.16 -5.13
CA ALA A 176 3.64 -11.94 -4.96
C ALA A 176 3.83 -12.41 -3.51
N VAL A 177 3.67 -11.52 -2.52
CA VAL A 177 3.71 -11.87 -1.08
C VAL A 177 2.70 -12.95 -0.75
N ALA A 178 1.44 -12.79 -1.17
CA ALA A 178 0.38 -13.77 -0.94
C ALA A 178 0.73 -15.15 -1.52
N SER A 179 1.37 -15.17 -2.69
CA SER A 179 1.80 -16.40 -3.36
C SER A 179 2.93 -17.11 -2.62
N TYR A 180 3.94 -16.37 -2.14
CA TYR A 180 5.02 -16.97 -1.35
C TYR A 180 4.51 -17.49 0.00
N LEU A 181 3.55 -16.82 0.63
CA LEU A 181 2.94 -17.31 1.87
C LEU A 181 2.22 -18.65 1.67
N ILE A 182 1.53 -18.84 0.55
CA ILE A 182 0.93 -20.13 0.18
C ILE A 182 2.02 -21.19 0.01
N LYS A 183 3.05 -20.90 -0.79
CA LYS A 183 4.20 -21.83 -1.00
C LYS A 183 4.91 -22.19 0.31
N GLY A 184 4.96 -21.28 1.28
CA GLY A 184 5.53 -21.51 2.60
C GLY A 184 4.64 -22.30 3.55
N GLY A 185 3.45 -22.74 3.12
CA GLY A 185 2.52 -23.51 3.97
C GLY A 185 1.82 -22.67 5.04
N TYR A 186 1.73 -21.35 4.85
CA TYR A 186 1.11 -20.44 5.82
C TYR A 186 -0.40 -20.26 5.64
N THR A 187 -1.01 -21.02 4.74
CA THR A 187 -2.44 -20.94 4.39
C THR A 187 -3.14 -22.30 4.56
N SER A 188 -4.46 -22.26 4.59
CA SER A 188 -5.35 -23.41 4.75
C SER A 188 -6.32 -23.56 3.57
N ALA A 189 -7.05 -24.68 3.51
CA ALA A 189 -8.10 -24.88 2.50
C ALA A 189 -9.22 -23.84 2.59
N ASP A 190 -9.49 -23.29 3.79
CA ASP A 190 -10.47 -22.20 3.96
C ASP A 190 -9.98 -20.89 3.33
N ASP A 191 -8.67 -20.65 3.31
CA ASP A 191 -8.07 -19.50 2.63
C ASP A 191 -8.20 -19.60 1.12
N PHE A 192 -8.08 -20.81 0.56
CA PHE A 192 -8.36 -21.04 -0.84
C PHE A 192 -9.84 -20.80 -1.20
N ARG A 193 -10.78 -21.24 -0.36
CA ARG A 193 -12.21 -20.93 -0.53
C ARG A 193 -12.48 -19.43 -0.44
N PHE A 194 -11.79 -18.74 0.46
CA PHE A 194 -11.85 -17.28 0.57
C PHE A 194 -11.36 -16.61 -0.71
N LEU A 195 -10.22 -17.04 -1.27
CA LEU A 195 -9.71 -16.53 -2.56
C LEU A 195 -10.74 -16.73 -3.67
N CYS A 196 -11.28 -17.95 -3.81
CA CYS A 196 -12.28 -18.26 -4.82
C CYS A 196 -13.53 -17.38 -4.69
N THR A 197 -13.97 -17.11 -3.46
CA THR A 197 -15.11 -16.21 -3.20
C THR A 197 -14.78 -14.79 -3.63
N LYS A 198 -13.58 -14.28 -3.33
CA LYS A 198 -13.13 -12.95 -3.77
C LYS A 198 -13.07 -12.85 -5.28
N LEU A 199 -12.43 -13.80 -5.96
CA LEU A 199 -12.29 -13.81 -7.42
C LEU A 199 -13.65 -13.84 -8.15
N LYS A 200 -14.66 -14.52 -7.60
CA LYS A 200 -16.02 -14.54 -8.16
C LYS A 200 -16.73 -13.18 -8.12
N LEU A 201 -16.30 -12.29 -7.23
CA LEU A 201 -16.88 -10.96 -7.07
C LEU A 201 -16.19 -9.92 -7.96
N LEU A 202 -15.08 -10.28 -8.61
CA LEU A 202 -14.37 -9.38 -9.52
C LEU A 202 -15.16 -9.28 -10.83
N ASP A 203 -15.72 -8.10 -11.08
CA ASP A 203 -16.58 -7.80 -12.23
C ASP A 203 -15.85 -7.02 -13.34
N LYS A 204 -14.72 -6.38 -12.99
CA LYS A 204 -13.85 -5.64 -13.92
C LYS A 204 -12.64 -6.45 -14.33
N HIS A 205 -12.45 -6.59 -15.64
CA HIS A 205 -11.29 -7.25 -16.23
C HIS A 205 -10.22 -6.21 -16.55
N ASP A 206 -9.31 -5.96 -15.61
CA ASP A 206 -8.20 -5.03 -15.79
C ASP A 206 -6.83 -5.72 -15.56
N ILE A 207 -5.77 -4.94 -15.66
CA ILE A 207 -4.40 -5.46 -15.53
C ILE A 207 -4.10 -5.96 -14.12
N VAL A 208 -4.78 -5.49 -13.06
CA VAL A 208 -4.44 -5.90 -11.70
C VAL A 208 -5.01 -7.29 -11.36
N LEU A 209 -6.04 -7.76 -12.08
CA LEU A 209 -6.53 -9.13 -11.95
C LEU A 209 -5.45 -10.19 -12.14
N VAL A 210 -4.49 -9.95 -13.04
CA VAL A 210 -3.43 -10.93 -13.35
C VAL A 210 -2.55 -11.20 -12.14
N HIS A 211 -2.48 -10.26 -11.19
CA HIS A 211 -1.69 -10.40 -9.97
C HIS A 211 -2.27 -11.41 -8.97
N TYR A 212 -3.53 -11.84 -9.13
CA TYR A 212 -4.10 -12.94 -8.35
C TYR A 212 -3.74 -14.33 -8.90
N ILE A 213 -3.35 -14.43 -10.17
CA ILE A 213 -3.09 -15.72 -10.85
C ILE A 213 -2.01 -16.54 -10.12
N PRO A 214 -0.88 -15.95 -9.67
CA PRO A 214 0.13 -16.71 -8.94
C PRO A 214 -0.40 -17.31 -7.63
N ALA A 215 -1.20 -16.57 -6.86
CA ALA A 215 -1.79 -17.04 -5.60
C ALA A 215 -2.83 -18.15 -5.86
N LEU A 216 -3.65 -17.98 -6.89
CA LEU A 216 -4.61 -18.99 -7.33
C LEU A 216 -3.91 -20.29 -7.72
N THR A 217 -2.87 -20.20 -8.55
CA THR A 217 -2.12 -21.36 -9.03
C THR A 217 -1.43 -22.10 -7.88
N CYS A 218 -0.77 -21.37 -6.98
CA CYS A 218 -0.15 -21.96 -5.79
C CYS A 218 -1.18 -22.67 -4.90
N SER A 219 -2.37 -22.07 -4.73
CA SER A 219 -3.45 -22.68 -3.93
C SER A 219 -3.97 -23.97 -4.57
N ILE A 220 -4.13 -23.99 -5.90
CA ILE A 220 -4.54 -25.20 -6.64
C ILE A 220 -3.49 -26.30 -6.48
N THR A 221 -2.19 -25.97 -6.62
CA THR A 221 -1.11 -26.93 -6.41
C THR A 221 -1.13 -27.49 -4.99
N GLN A 222 -1.29 -26.64 -3.97
CA GLN A 222 -1.25 -27.06 -2.58
C GLN A 222 -2.48 -27.87 -2.14
N PHE A 223 -3.68 -27.51 -2.59
CA PHE A 223 -4.94 -28.11 -2.08
C PHE A 223 -5.71 -28.96 -3.08
N GLY A 224 -5.30 -28.96 -4.36
CA GLY A 224 -5.98 -29.67 -5.44
C GLY A 224 -5.12 -30.72 -6.15
N SER A 225 -3.82 -30.80 -5.88
CA SER A 225 -2.96 -31.85 -6.44
C SER A 225 -3.01 -33.12 -5.58
N SER A 226 -2.70 -34.26 -6.20
CA SER A 226 -2.59 -35.56 -5.50
C SER A 226 -1.41 -35.67 -4.53
N GLU A 227 -0.62 -34.61 -4.39
CA GLU A 227 0.55 -34.52 -3.52
C GLU A 227 0.30 -33.68 -2.24
N GLY A 228 -0.91 -33.13 -2.08
CA GLY A 228 -1.36 -32.37 -0.89
C GLY A 228 -2.01 -33.21 0.20
#